data_AF-A0A427K289-F1
#
_entry.id   AF-A0A427K289-F1
#
_cell.length_a   1.000
_cell.length_b   1.000
_cell.length_c   1.000
_cell.angle_alpha   90.00
_cell.angle_beta   90.00
_cell.angle_gamma   90.00
#
_symmetry.space_group_name_H-M   'P 1'
#
loop_
_entity.id
_entity.type
_entity.pdbx_description
1 polymer ?
#
loop_
_entity_poly.entity_id
_entity_poly.type
_entity_poly.pdbx_seq_one_letter_code
_entity_poly.pdbx_strand_id
1 'polypeptide(L)'
;MARSGGLNPAEFTGYFLSVDGNVIGINPRVGGDAYGVNLGMPNYSGGNGGGAGNQYNSALGGAFAGDISEARKVVLIKIVNDNSALANSKQAGRRISKARNEVENAQRELAQINYTREDIANAVKATSDFYQEVTAKYGERASGLAQSFAEEAKGKTIRNMDQALAAFNNYKNSLGVKFSAQDRNAIHSALKSMDYANMAKQLSIYNKAFGYYGKFSDLYDITQELIKSLETDNWRPFFVKIETFTAGKVATAVTAFAFSILIGVPLGIVSFAVIMATVGALVNDKLINKINAGLGI
;
A
#
# COMPACT_ATOMS: atom_id res chain seq x y z
N MET A 1 -22.98 8.28 -3.73
CA MET A 1 -22.41 7.14 -4.48
C MET A 1 -23.45 6.05 -4.69
N ALA A 2 -23.87 5.29 -3.67
CA ALA A 2 -24.96 4.30 -3.85
C ALA A 2 -26.27 4.95 -4.37
N ARG A 3 -26.79 5.99 -3.68
CA ARG A 3 -28.01 6.71 -4.12
C ARG A 3 -27.88 7.36 -5.50
N SER A 4 -26.69 7.83 -5.86
CA SER A 4 -26.44 8.49 -7.16
C SER A 4 -26.35 7.50 -8.33
N GLY A 5 -26.09 6.22 -8.05
CA GLY A 5 -26.19 5.12 -9.01
C GLY A 5 -27.53 4.39 -8.98
N GLY A 6 -28.56 4.94 -8.32
CA GLY A 6 -29.88 4.29 -8.19
C GLY A 6 -29.93 3.12 -7.20
N LEU A 7 -28.88 2.91 -6.41
CA LEU A 7 -28.76 1.80 -5.46
C LEU A 7 -29.15 2.25 -4.05
N ASN A 8 -29.90 1.41 -3.33
CA ASN A 8 -30.35 1.72 -1.98
C ASN A 8 -29.20 1.52 -0.97
N PRO A 9 -28.74 2.55 -0.23
CA PRO A 9 -27.64 2.43 0.74
C PRO A 9 -27.89 1.41 1.84
N ALA A 10 -29.16 1.16 2.19
CA ALA A 10 -29.53 0.17 3.21
C ALA A 10 -29.30 -1.28 2.75
N GLU A 11 -29.02 -1.50 1.46
CA GLU A 11 -28.68 -2.80 0.91
C GLU A 11 -27.18 -3.11 1.03
N PHE A 12 -26.37 -2.14 1.47
CA PHE A 12 -24.95 -2.32 1.67
C PHE A 12 -24.63 -2.50 3.15
N THR A 13 -23.79 -3.48 3.42
CA THR A 13 -23.42 -3.93 4.77
C THR A 13 -22.02 -3.47 5.17
N GLY A 14 -21.30 -2.84 4.25
CA GLY A 14 -20.00 -2.23 4.44
C GLY A 14 -19.50 -1.57 3.16
N TYR A 15 -18.50 -0.71 3.30
CA TYR A 15 -17.82 -0.07 2.18
C TYR A 15 -16.31 -0.16 2.37
N PHE A 16 -15.56 -0.36 1.29
CA PHE A 16 -14.10 -0.26 1.29
C PHE A 16 -13.61 0.37 -0.01
N LEU A 17 -12.35 0.78 -0.04
CA LEU A 17 -11.72 1.33 -1.24
C LEU A 17 -11.01 0.20 -1.99
N SER A 18 -11.29 0.05 -3.28
CA SER A 18 -10.52 -0.82 -4.16
C SER A 18 -9.10 -0.28 -4.34
N VAL A 19 -8.22 -1.14 -4.85
CA VAL A 19 -6.87 -0.75 -5.28
C VAL A 19 -6.86 0.38 -6.33
N ASP A 20 -7.97 0.57 -7.05
CA ASP A 20 -8.14 1.64 -8.05
C ASP A 20 -8.73 2.92 -7.47
N GLY A 21 -8.92 3.00 -6.15
CA GLY A 21 -9.52 4.16 -5.47
C GLY A 21 -11.04 4.24 -5.58
N ASN A 22 -11.70 3.22 -6.14
CA ASN A 22 -13.16 3.15 -6.23
C ASN A 22 -13.76 2.70 -4.91
N VAL A 23 -14.95 3.21 -4.56
CA VAL A 23 -15.69 2.70 -3.41
C VAL A 23 -16.41 1.43 -3.82
N ILE A 24 -16.17 0.34 -3.10
CA ILE A 24 -16.87 -0.92 -3.27
C ILE A 24 -17.85 -1.08 -2.11
N GLY A 25 -19.14 -1.25 -2.44
CA GLY A 25 -20.19 -1.56 -1.48
C GLY A 25 -20.43 -3.06 -1.37
N ILE A 26 -20.45 -3.59 -0.15
CA ILE A 26 -20.73 -5.00 0.13
C ILE A 26 -22.24 -5.20 0.19
N ASN A 27 -22.82 -5.84 -0.82
CA ASN A 27 -24.26 -6.16 -0.84
C ASN A 27 -24.45 -7.68 -0.69
N PRO A 28 -25.10 -8.17 0.38
CA PRO A 28 -25.30 -9.60 0.63
C PRO A 28 -26.36 -10.25 -0.27
N ARG A 29 -27.08 -9.47 -1.08
CA ARG A 29 -28.15 -9.95 -1.97
C ARG A 29 -27.67 -10.28 -3.38
N VAL A 30 -26.44 -9.92 -3.75
CA VAL A 30 -25.87 -10.27 -5.07
C VAL A 30 -25.20 -11.64 -4.92
N GLY A 31 -25.93 -12.71 -5.24
CA GLY A 31 -25.40 -14.07 -5.23
C GLY A 31 -24.49 -14.33 -6.43
N GLY A 32 -23.34 -14.96 -6.17
CA GLY A 32 -22.30 -15.25 -7.16
C GLY A 32 -20.95 -14.65 -6.76
N ASP A 33 -19.87 -15.05 -7.44
CA ASP A 33 -18.46 -14.79 -7.10
C ASP A 33 -18.02 -13.30 -7.07
N ALA A 34 -18.97 -12.37 -7.05
CA ALA A 34 -18.76 -10.93 -7.08
C ALA A 34 -19.37 -10.26 -5.82
N TYR A 35 -18.64 -10.30 -4.70
CA TYR A 35 -19.11 -9.81 -3.40
C TYR A 35 -18.96 -8.28 -3.18
N GLY A 36 -18.79 -7.51 -4.26
CA GLY A 36 -18.63 -6.07 -4.18
C GLY A 36 -19.27 -5.36 -5.37
N VAL A 37 -20.19 -4.45 -5.11
CA VAL A 37 -20.68 -3.53 -6.13
C VAL A 37 -19.71 -2.36 -6.21
N ASN A 38 -19.04 -2.19 -7.34
CA ASN A 38 -18.24 -1.00 -7.58
C ASN A 38 -19.17 0.21 -7.72
N LEU A 39 -19.08 1.14 -6.78
CA LEU A 39 -19.90 2.36 -6.71
C LEU A 39 -19.22 3.57 -7.38
N GLY A 40 -18.10 3.32 -8.06
CA GLY A 40 -17.30 4.32 -8.74
C GLY A 40 -16.38 5.10 -7.80
N MET A 41 -15.69 6.08 -8.37
CA MET A 41 -14.87 7.02 -7.62
C MET A 41 -15.74 7.90 -6.71
N PRO A 42 -15.19 8.40 -5.59
CA PRO A 42 -15.88 9.37 -4.76
C PRO A 42 -16.31 10.61 -5.54
N ASN A 43 -17.62 10.80 -5.75
CA ASN A 43 -18.15 12.05 -6.29
C ASN A 43 -17.97 13.16 -5.24
N TYR A 44 -17.04 14.07 -5.51
CA TYR A 44 -16.85 15.31 -4.77
C TYR A 44 -17.87 16.34 -5.27
N SER A 45 -19.03 16.45 -4.62
CA SER A 45 -19.92 17.60 -4.84
C SER A 45 -19.49 18.74 -3.92
N GLY A 46 -18.88 19.77 -4.50
CA GLY A 46 -18.65 21.03 -3.81
C GLY A 46 -19.96 21.60 -3.27
N GLY A 47 -20.03 21.72 -1.94
CA GLY A 47 -21.10 22.38 -1.22
C GLY A 47 -20.46 23.38 -0.26
N ASN A 48 -20.51 24.65 -0.65
CA ASN A 48 -19.89 25.79 -0.01
C ASN A 48 -20.35 25.98 1.45
N GLY A 49 -19.40 26.06 2.38
CA GLY A 49 -19.62 26.27 3.81
C GLY A 49 -18.29 26.48 4.52
N GLY A 50 -17.85 27.73 4.61
CA GLY A 50 -16.49 28.16 4.91
C GLY A 50 -15.86 27.64 6.21
N GLY A 51 -14.53 27.46 6.15
CA GLY A 51 -13.64 27.46 7.31
C GLY A 51 -12.62 26.33 7.32
N ALA A 52 -11.33 26.73 7.26
CA ALA A 52 -10.11 25.94 7.48
C ALA A 52 -9.57 25.11 6.31
N GLY A 53 -8.31 25.38 5.99
CA GLY A 53 -7.54 24.75 4.92
C GLY A 53 -7.19 23.27 5.16
N ASN A 54 -6.63 22.69 4.10
CA ASN A 54 -6.08 21.33 4.01
C ASN A 54 -7.08 20.18 4.22
N GLN A 55 -7.72 19.77 3.13
CA GLN A 55 -8.32 18.44 3.00
C GLN A 55 -7.87 17.76 1.70
N TYR A 56 -6.58 17.41 1.66
CA TYR A 56 -6.12 16.25 0.90
C TYR A 56 -5.74 15.18 1.91
N ASN A 57 -6.73 14.50 2.47
CA ASN A 57 -6.48 13.31 3.29
C ASN A 57 -7.51 12.22 2.94
N SER A 58 -7.43 11.73 1.70
CA SER A 58 -8.05 10.45 1.34
C SER A 58 -7.23 9.36 2.01
N ALA A 59 -7.68 8.92 3.18
CA ALA A 59 -7.06 7.87 3.97
C ALA A 59 -6.90 6.56 3.16
N LEU A 60 -5.70 6.36 2.61
CA LEU A 60 -5.21 5.07 2.14
C LEU A 60 -4.92 4.23 3.41
N GLY A 61 -5.63 3.12 3.63
CA GLY A 61 -5.34 2.22 4.76
C GLY A 61 -6.52 1.80 5.65
N GLY A 62 -7.70 1.54 5.09
CA GLY A 62 -8.74 0.83 5.81
C GLY A 62 -8.64 -0.68 5.54
N ALA A 63 -7.89 -1.44 6.35
CA ALA A 63 -7.95 -2.90 6.29
C ALA A 63 -9.04 -3.45 7.19
N PHE A 64 -9.64 -4.57 6.77
CA PHE A 64 -10.51 -5.38 7.60
C PHE A 64 -9.73 -5.88 8.83
N ALA A 65 -10.14 -5.45 10.02
CA ALA A 65 -9.47 -5.76 11.29
C ALA A 65 -9.97 -7.07 11.95
N GLY A 66 -10.71 -7.92 11.22
CA GLY A 66 -11.23 -9.19 11.71
C GLY A 66 -10.28 -10.37 11.48
N ASP A 67 -10.58 -11.52 12.11
CA ASP A 67 -9.80 -12.75 11.94
C ASP A 67 -10.00 -13.34 10.53
N ILE A 68 -8.97 -13.29 9.70
CA ILE A 68 -8.96 -13.83 8.33
C ILE A 68 -8.47 -15.28 8.22
N SER A 69 -8.24 -15.95 9.36
CA SER A 69 -7.67 -17.30 9.39
C SER A 69 -8.57 -18.35 8.73
N GLU A 70 -7.96 -19.47 8.30
CA GLU A 70 -8.74 -20.64 7.87
C GLU A 70 -9.60 -21.19 9.00
N ALA A 71 -9.14 -21.13 10.25
CA ALA A 71 -9.91 -21.57 11.40
C ALA A 71 -11.22 -20.78 11.53
N ARG A 72 -11.18 -19.45 11.34
CA ARG A 72 -12.39 -18.62 11.35
C ARG A 72 -13.34 -18.97 10.21
N LYS A 73 -12.83 -19.15 8.99
CA LYS A 73 -13.65 -19.61 7.85
C LYS A 73 -14.36 -20.92 8.14
N VAL A 74 -13.65 -21.91 8.71
CA VAL A 74 -14.23 -23.21 9.08
C VAL A 74 -15.38 -23.04 10.07
N VAL A 75 -15.21 -22.19 11.09
CA VAL A 75 -16.27 -21.87 12.06
C VAL A 75 -17.48 -21.23 11.39
N LEU A 76 -17.27 -20.26 10.49
CA LEU A 76 -18.37 -19.57 9.80
C LEU A 76 -19.12 -20.51 8.84
N ILE A 77 -18.41 -21.36 8.10
CA ILE A 77 -19.01 -22.39 7.24
C ILE A 77 -19.88 -23.33 8.07
N LYS A 78 -19.40 -23.72 9.26
CA LYS A 78 -20.18 -24.54 10.19
C LYS A 78 -21.48 -23.84 10.62
N ILE A 79 -21.42 -22.55 10.99
CA ILE A 79 -22.61 -21.77 11.35
C ILE A 79 -23.63 -21.74 10.21
N VAL A 80 -23.17 -21.56 8.97
CA VAL A 80 -24.04 -21.58 7.78
C VAL A 80 -24.70 -22.94 7.60
N ASN A 81 -23.91 -24.02 7.69
CA ASN A 81 -24.41 -25.38 7.49
C ASN A 81 -25.43 -25.78 8.58
N ASP A 82 -25.10 -25.55 9.85
CA ASP A 82 -25.92 -25.92 11.00
C ASP A 82 -27.28 -25.19 11.00
N ASN A 83 -27.33 -23.95 10.51
CA ASN A 83 -28.54 -23.13 10.47
C ASN A 83 -29.29 -23.16 9.12
N SER A 84 -28.72 -23.75 8.07
CA SER A 84 -29.23 -23.68 6.69
C SER A 84 -30.70 -24.12 6.56
N ALA A 85 -31.09 -25.23 7.19
CA ALA A 85 -32.45 -25.76 7.13
C ALA A 85 -33.48 -24.80 7.77
N LEU A 86 -33.13 -24.17 8.90
CA LEU A 86 -33.99 -23.20 9.57
C LEU A 86 -34.03 -21.87 8.83
N ALA A 87 -32.89 -21.40 8.32
CA ALA A 87 -32.79 -20.16 7.58
C ALA A 87 -33.61 -20.18 6.28
N ASN A 88 -33.64 -21.32 5.60
CA ASN A 88 -34.39 -21.55 4.35
C ASN A 88 -35.89 -21.88 4.56
N SER A 89 -36.33 -22.06 5.81
CA SER A 89 -37.75 -22.33 6.10
C SER A 89 -38.63 -21.12 5.73
N LYS A 90 -39.81 -21.36 5.16
CA LYS A 90 -40.82 -20.32 4.89
C LYS A 90 -41.63 -19.93 6.13
N GLN A 91 -41.44 -20.63 7.24
CA GLN A 91 -42.16 -20.37 8.49
C GLN A 91 -41.66 -19.08 9.16
N ALA A 92 -42.46 -18.53 10.06
CA ALA A 92 -42.11 -17.39 10.89
C ALA A 92 -41.90 -17.84 12.34
N GLY A 93 -40.99 -17.18 13.06
CA GLY A 93 -40.74 -17.46 14.47
C GLY A 93 -39.34 -17.07 14.91
N ARG A 94 -39.14 -16.86 16.21
CA ARG A 94 -37.87 -16.36 16.78
C ARG A 94 -36.66 -17.22 16.39
N ARG A 95 -36.82 -18.55 16.34
CA ARG A 95 -35.75 -19.50 15.96
C ARG A 95 -35.34 -19.35 14.49
N ILE A 96 -36.29 -19.12 13.60
CA ILE A 96 -36.04 -18.94 12.16
C ILE A 96 -35.39 -17.58 11.92
N SER A 97 -35.91 -16.51 12.54
CA SER A 97 -35.30 -15.18 12.45
C SER A 97 -33.86 -15.18 12.97
N LYS A 98 -33.60 -15.89 14.08
CA LYS A 98 -32.24 -16.06 14.63
C LYS A 98 -31.33 -16.80 13.64
N ALA A 99 -31.76 -17.95 13.12
CA ALA A 99 -31.00 -18.72 12.14
C ALA A 99 -30.68 -17.92 10.87
N ARG A 100 -31.65 -17.15 10.35
CA ARG A 100 -31.42 -16.24 9.20
C ARG A 100 -30.37 -15.20 9.50
N ASN A 101 -30.46 -14.53 10.66
CA ASN A 101 -29.47 -13.52 11.06
C ASN A 101 -28.06 -14.13 11.25
N GLU A 102 -27.96 -15.32 11.84
CA GLU A 102 -26.67 -16.01 12.02
C GLU A 102 -26.04 -16.41 10.67
N VAL A 103 -26.84 -16.94 9.74
CA VAL A 103 -26.38 -17.26 8.38
C VAL A 103 -25.96 -15.98 7.64
N GLU A 104 -26.76 -14.92 7.69
CA GLU A 104 -26.44 -13.65 7.03
C GLU A 104 -25.15 -13.03 7.59
N ASN A 105 -25.00 -13.00 8.92
CA ASN A 105 -23.77 -12.52 9.55
C ASN A 105 -22.55 -13.36 9.14
N ALA A 106 -22.68 -14.69 9.16
CA ALA A 106 -21.57 -15.58 8.81
C ALA A 106 -21.18 -15.47 7.34
N GLN A 107 -22.16 -15.34 6.43
CA GLN A 107 -21.92 -15.12 5.01
C GLN A 107 -21.26 -13.77 4.74
N ARG A 108 -21.68 -12.71 5.44
CA ARG A 108 -21.03 -11.39 5.34
C ARG A 108 -19.57 -11.44 5.75
N GLU A 109 -19.27 -12.10 6.86
CA GLU A 109 -17.91 -12.23 7.35
C GLU A 109 -17.06 -13.11 6.42
N LEU A 110 -17.60 -14.22 5.91
CA LEU A 110 -16.92 -15.05 4.91
C LEU A 110 -16.57 -14.27 3.63
N ALA A 111 -17.50 -13.46 3.13
CA ALA A 111 -17.26 -12.63 1.95
C ALA A 111 -16.13 -11.62 2.21
N GLN A 112 -16.11 -10.99 3.39
CA GLN A 112 -15.05 -10.06 3.78
C GLN A 112 -13.69 -10.76 3.91
N ILE A 113 -13.65 -11.95 4.51
CA ILE A 113 -12.41 -12.74 4.63
C ILE A 113 -11.91 -13.14 3.24
N ASN A 114 -12.76 -13.68 2.38
CA ASN A 114 -12.37 -14.12 1.04
C ASN A 114 -11.86 -12.95 0.19
N TYR A 115 -12.58 -11.82 0.17
CA TYR A 115 -12.16 -10.61 -0.51
C TYR A 115 -10.78 -10.12 -0.01
N THR A 116 -10.62 -10.03 1.31
CA THR A 116 -9.36 -9.56 1.91
C THR A 116 -8.18 -10.46 1.52
N ARG A 117 -8.40 -11.77 1.49
CA ARG A 117 -7.34 -12.74 1.15
C ARG A 117 -7.00 -12.72 -0.33
N GLU A 118 -7.98 -12.53 -1.20
CA GLU A 118 -7.76 -12.33 -2.63
C GLU A 118 -6.99 -11.02 -2.89
N ASP A 119 -7.38 -9.93 -2.23
CA ASP A 119 -6.68 -8.63 -2.31
C ASP A 119 -5.22 -8.74 -1.86
N ILE A 120 -4.95 -9.46 -0.76
CA ILE A 120 -3.57 -9.76 -0.31
C ILE A 120 -2.84 -10.63 -1.35
N ALA A 121 -3.47 -11.67 -1.88
CA ALA A 121 -2.86 -12.53 -2.90
C ALA A 121 -2.48 -11.75 -4.16
N ASN A 122 -3.36 -10.85 -4.61
CA ASN A 122 -3.09 -9.95 -5.73
C ASN A 122 -1.96 -8.97 -5.41
N ALA A 123 -1.88 -8.47 -4.18
CA ALA A 123 -0.77 -7.63 -3.73
C ALA A 123 0.58 -8.36 -3.72
N VAL A 124 0.59 -9.61 -3.25
CA VAL A 124 1.78 -10.48 -3.30
C VAL A 124 2.20 -10.73 -4.74
N LYS A 125 1.24 -10.99 -5.64
CA LYS A 125 1.51 -11.15 -7.08
C LYS A 125 2.11 -9.89 -7.68
N ALA A 126 1.52 -8.72 -7.45
CA ALA A 126 2.05 -7.44 -7.95
C ALA A 126 3.48 -7.16 -7.44
N THR A 127 3.81 -7.60 -6.21
CA THR A 127 5.17 -7.51 -5.67
C THR A 127 6.13 -8.48 -6.38
N SER A 128 5.67 -9.69 -6.73
CA SER A 128 6.43 -10.62 -7.57
C SER A 128 6.67 -10.04 -8.98
N ASP A 129 5.64 -9.45 -9.58
CA ASP A 129 5.73 -8.82 -10.91
C ASP A 129 6.73 -7.65 -10.88
N PHE A 130 6.74 -6.85 -9.81
CA PHE A 130 7.78 -5.85 -9.57
C PHE A 130 9.18 -6.44 -9.56
N TYR A 131 9.42 -7.55 -8.85
CA TYR A 131 10.75 -8.19 -8.84
C TYR A 131 11.15 -8.72 -10.22
N GLN A 132 10.21 -9.21 -11.01
CA GLN A 132 10.47 -9.62 -12.40
C GLN A 132 10.85 -8.41 -13.27
N GLU A 133 10.16 -7.28 -13.10
CA GLU A 133 10.48 -6.04 -13.82
C GLU A 133 11.85 -5.49 -13.42
N VAL A 134 12.20 -5.52 -12.14
CA VAL A 134 13.54 -5.18 -11.65
C VAL A 134 14.59 -6.11 -12.27
N THR A 135 14.33 -7.41 -12.35
CA THR A 135 15.22 -8.37 -13.05
C THR A 135 15.38 -8.00 -14.52
N ALA A 136 14.30 -7.68 -15.22
CA ALA A 136 14.33 -7.33 -16.64
C ALA A 136 15.10 -6.03 -16.91
N LYS A 137 14.94 -5.02 -16.05
CA LYS A 137 15.59 -3.70 -16.22
C LYS A 137 17.03 -3.66 -15.72
N TYR A 138 17.32 -4.34 -14.61
CA TYR A 138 18.54 -4.13 -13.82
C TYR A 138 19.31 -5.42 -13.52
N GLY A 139 18.76 -6.58 -13.90
CA GLY A 139 19.35 -7.88 -13.66
C GLY A 139 18.97 -8.51 -12.32
N GLU A 140 19.25 -9.81 -12.21
CA GLU A 140 18.85 -10.65 -11.07
C GLU A 140 19.39 -10.16 -9.72
N ARG A 141 20.61 -9.61 -9.70
CA ARG A 141 21.20 -9.11 -8.46
C ARG A 141 20.45 -7.89 -7.89
N ALA A 142 19.96 -7.00 -8.76
CA ALA A 142 19.14 -5.86 -8.33
C ALA A 142 17.78 -6.33 -7.78
N SER A 143 17.21 -7.38 -8.38
CA SER A 143 15.97 -8.00 -7.88
C SER A 143 16.17 -8.65 -6.51
N GLY A 144 17.24 -9.44 -6.35
CA GLY A 144 17.63 -10.01 -5.06
C GLY A 144 17.94 -8.95 -3.99
N LEU A 145 18.47 -7.80 -4.39
CA LEU A 145 18.64 -6.65 -3.51
C LEU A 145 17.27 -6.09 -3.07
N ALA A 146 16.36 -5.83 -4.01
CA ALA A 146 15.02 -5.36 -3.68
C ALA A 146 14.29 -6.32 -2.73
N GLN A 147 14.34 -7.63 -3.00
CA GLN A 147 13.79 -8.66 -2.10
C GLN A 147 14.41 -8.59 -0.70
N SER A 148 15.75 -8.47 -0.61
CA SER A 148 16.45 -8.33 0.67
C SER A 148 15.96 -7.11 1.47
N PHE A 149 15.67 -6.00 0.78
CA PHE A 149 15.16 -4.80 1.43
C PHE A 149 13.75 -4.97 1.98
N ALA A 150 12.87 -5.62 1.22
CA ALA A 150 11.52 -5.93 1.69
C ALA A 150 11.58 -6.85 2.92
N GLU A 151 12.35 -7.92 2.88
CA GLU A 151 12.50 -8.85 4.01
C GLU A 151 13.14 -8.19 5.24
N GLU A 152 14.23 -7.44 5.06
CA GLU A 152 14.93 -6.81 6.18
C GLU A 152 14.13 -5.66 6.80
N ALA A 153 13.16 -5.06 6.09
CA ALA A 153 12.31 -4.02 6.64
C ALA A 153 11.16 -4.58 7.49
N LYS A 154 10.78 -5.85 7.32
CA LYS A 154 9.64 -6.47 8.03
C LYS A 154 9.81 -6.36 9.55
N GLY A 155 8.78 -5.86 10.22
CA GLY A 155 8.74 -5.71 11.67
C GLY A 155 9.68 -4.66 12.26
N LYS A 156 10.44 -3.92 11.43
CA LYS A 156 11.35 -2.88 11.90
C LYS A 156 10.71 -1.49 11.80
N THR A 157 11.25 -0.58 12.60
CA THR A 157 11.02 0.86 12.46
C THR A 157 12.23 1.53 11.82
N ILE A 158 12.03 2.68 11.18
CA ILE A 158 13.14 3.48 10.68
C ILE A 158 13.98 3.99 11.85
N ARG A 159 15.29 4.02 11.66
CA ARG A 159 16.26 4.45 12.69
C ARG A 159 16.23 5.97 12.89
N ASN A 160 17.11 6.47 13.75
CA ASN A 160 17.26 7.90 13.97
C ASN A 160 17.71 8.65 12.70
N MET A 161 17.17 9.85 12.47
CA MET A 161 17.40 10.62 11.23
C MET A 161 18.83 11.10 11.04
N ASP A 162 19.56 11.43 12.12
CA ASP A 162 20.97 11.83 12.01
C ASP A 162 21.84 10.63 11.61
N GLN A 163 21.56 9.46 12.19
CA GLN A 163 22.23 8.21 11.80
C GLN A 163 21.90 7.82 10.36
N ALA A 164 20.64 7.94 9.96
CA ALA A 164 20.20 7.65 8.61
C ALA A 164 20.88 8.58 7.59
N LEU A 165 20.87 9.88 7.84
CA LEU A 165 21.51 10.87 6.99
C LEU A 165 23.02 10.66 6.89
N ALA A 166 23.69 10.35 8.01
CA ALA A 166 25.12 10.03 8.00
C ALA A 166 25.43 8.79 7.15
N ALA A 167 24.64 7.72 7.31
CA ALA A 167 24.80 6.49 6.54
C ALA A 167 24.57 6.72 5.04
N PHE A 168 23.54 7.50 4.69
CA PHE A 168 23.27 7.89 3.31
C PHE A 168 24.40 8.74 2.72
N ASN A 169 24.90 9.73 3.45
CA ASN A 169 25.98 10.60 2.98
C ASN A 169 27.28 9.80 2.74
N ASN A 170 27.61 8.85 3.63
CA ASN A 170 28.76 7.97 3.42
C ASN A 170 28.63 7.16 2.13
N TYR A 171 27.45 6.58 1.90
CA TYR A 171 27.16 5.85 0.66
C TYR A 171 27.24 6.76 -0.58
N LYS A 172 26.55 7.91 -0.55
CA LYS A 172 26.53 8.90 -1.62
C LYS A 172 27.94 9.34 -1.99
N ASN A 173 28.81 9.59 -1.01
CA ASN A 173 30.19 9.98 -1.23
C ASN A 173 31.01 8.84 -1.89
N SER A 174 30.69 7.58 -1.60
CA SER A 174 31.35 6.42 -2.24
C SER A 174 31.01 6.26 -3.72
N LEU A 175 29.87 6.80 -4.19
CA LEU A 175 29.48 6.77 -5.60
C LEU A 175 30.36 7.69 -6.48
N GLY A 176 31.01 8.70 -5.88
CA GLY A 176 31.87 9.65 -6.58
C GLY A 176 31.19 10.25 -7.81
N VAL A 177 31.82 10.09 -8.98
CA VAL A 177 31.32 10.64 -10.26
C VAL A 177 30.02 9.99 -10.75
N LYS A 178 29.64 8.82 -10.24
CA LYS A 178 28.40 8.10 -10.64
C LYS A 178 27.13 8.76 -10.09
N PHE A 179 27.27 9.75 -9.21
CA PHE A 179 26.17 10.55 -8.70
C PHE A 179 26.44 12.05 -8.94
N SER A 180 26.78 12.36 -10.19
CA SER A 180 27.08 13.72 -10.62
C SER A 180 25.84 14.61 -10.60
N ALA A 181 26.02 15.93 -10.75
CA ALA A 181 24.91 16.87 -10.92
C ALA A 181 24.04 16.51 -12.14
N GLN A 182 24.64 15.96 -13.21
CA GLN A 182 23.91 15.51 -14.40
C GLN A 182 23.01 14.31 -14.08
N ASP A 183 23.53 13.29 -13.38
CA ASP A 183 22.77 12.11 -12.98
C ASP A 183 21.61 12.48 -12.06
N ARG A 184 21.88 13.36 -11.09
CA ARG A 184 20.85 13.90 -10.19
C ARG A 184 19.75 14.64 -10.93
N ASN A 185 20.11 15.48 -11.91
CA ASN A 185 19.15 16.21 -12.73
C ASN A 185 18.28 15.29 -13.60
N ALA A 186 18.83 14.17 -14.07
CA ALA A 186 18.06 13.15 -14.80
C ALA A 186 17.02 12.48 -13.88
N ILE A 187 17.40 12.10 -12.66
CA ILE A 187 16.48 11.53 -11.66
C ILE A 187 15.41 12.55 -11.28
N HIS A 188 15.82 13.79 -10.99
CA HIS A 188 14.92 14.90 -10.67
C HIS A 188 13.85 15.08 -11.76
N SER A 189 14.26 15.09 -13.04
CA SER A 189 13.34 15.25 -14.17
C SER A 189 12.36 14.09 -14.29
N ALA A 190 12.83 12.85 -14.11
CA ALA A 190 11.97 11.67 -14.12
C ALA A 190 10.93 11.71 -12.99
N LEU A 191 11.34 12.07 -11.77
CA LEU A 191 10.42 12.15 -10.62
C LEU A 191 9.40 13.28 -10.75
N LYS A 192 9.71 14.37 -11.47
CA LYS A 192 8.73 15.44 -11.74
C LYS A 192 7.57 15.00 -12.63
N SER A 193 7.76 13.96 -13.45
CA SER A 193 6.69 13.35 -14.25
C SER A 193 5.92 12.23 -13.54
N MET A 194 6.17 12.01 -12.24
CA MET A 194 5.51 10.96 -11.47
C MET A 194 3.99 11.18 -11.42
N ASP A 195 3.24 10.15 -11.79
CA ASP A 195 1.80 10.10 -11.52
C ASP A 195 1.57 9.75 -10.04
N TYR A 196 1.22 10.75 -9.24
CA TYR A 196 0.96 10.59 -7.81
C TYR A 196 -0.22 9.67 -7.49
N ALA A 197 -1.22 9.59 -8.36
CA ALA A 197 -2.37 8.70 -8.14
C ALA A 197 -1.94 7.24 -8.35
N ASN A 198 -1.20 6.96 -9.42
CA ASN A 198 -0.63 5.64 -9.64
C ASN A 198 0.39 5.27 -8.55
N MET A 199 1.24 6.21 -8.13
CA MET A 199 2.19 6.01 -7.04
C MET A 199 1.49 5.61 -5.74
N ALA A 200 0.44 6.34 -5.34
CA ALA A 200 -0.35 6.05 -4.16
C ALA A 200 -1.01 4.65 -4.22
N LYS A 201 -1.52 4.28 -5.40
CA LYS A 201 -2.07 2.95 -5.66
C LYS A 201 -1.00 1.85 -5.48
N GLN A 202 0.16 1.98 -6.14
CA GLN A 202 1.23 1.00 -6.03
C GLN A 202 1.79 0.90 -4.60
N LEU A 203 1.96 2.04 -3.93
CA LEU A 203 2.32 2.09 -2.52
C LEU A 203 1.35 1.29 -1.66
N SER A 204 0.04 1.45 -1.85
CA SER A 204 -0.96 0.69 -1.09
C SER A 204 -0.86 -0.81 -1.38
N ILE A 205 -0.64 -1.20 -2.63
CA ILE A 205 -0.49 -2.61 -3.03
C ILE A 205 0.73 -3.23 -2.34
N TYR A 206 1.91 -2.61 -2.46
CA TYR A 206 3.13 -3.15 -1.83
C TYR A 206 3.03 -3.19 -0.31
N ASN A 207 2.43 -2.19 0.33
CA ASN A 207 2.23 -2.20 1.78
C ASN A 207 1.34 -3.36 2.24
N LYS A 208 0.24 -3.64 1.53
CA LYS A 208 -0.60 -4.82 1.81
C LYS A 208 0.21 -6.11 1.71
N ALA A 209 1.03 -6.25 0.68
CA ALA A 209 1.92 -7.41 0.52
C ALA A 209 2.93 -7.53 1.67
N PHE A 210 3.39 -6.41 2.22
CA PHE A 210 4.30 -6.36 3.37
C PHE A 210 3.60 -6.42 4.73
N GLY A 211 2.27 -6.53 4.76
CA GLY A 211 1.49 -6.61 5.99
C GLY A 211 1.32 -5.27 6.72
N TYR A 212 1.60 -4.14 6.06
CA TYR A 212 1.29 -2.81 6.59
C TYR A 212 -0.05 -2.31 6.04
N TYR A 213 -0.95 -1.95 6.94
CA TYR A 213 -2.29 -1.49 6.60
C TYR A 213 -2.63 -0.12 7.19
N GLY A 214 -1.64 0.58 7.75
CA GLY A 214 -1.83 1.89 8.35
C GLY A 214 -1.92 3.01 7.31
N LYS A 215 -2.17 4.22 7.81
CA LYS A 215 -2.26 5.43 6.99
C LYS A 215 -0.88 6.03 6.73
N PHE A 216 -0.75 6.64 5.57
CA PHE A 216 0.41 7.46 5.19
C PHE A 216 0.10 8.94 5.35
N SER A 217 1.09 9.73 5.72
CA SER A 217 1.01 11.19 5.79
C SER A 217 1.75 11.82 4.61
N ASP A 218 1.20 12.88 4.04
CA ASP A 218 1.90 13.84 3.18
C ASP A 218 2.77 13.22 2.06
N LEU A 219 2.25 12.21 1.35
CA LEU A 219 2.97 11.49 0.29
C LEU A 219 3.54 12.42 -0.80
N TYR A 220 2.75 13.45 -1.16
CA TYR A 220 3.16 14.48 -2.12
C TYR A 220 4.36 15.26 -1.60
N ASP A 221 4.28 15.83 -0.39
CA ASP A 221 5.36 16.63 0.19
C ASP A 221 6.65 15.82 0.37
N ILE A 222 6.56 14.57 0.82
CA ILE A 222 7.73 13.69 0.98
C ILE A 222 8.41 13.48 -0.36
N THR A 223 7.63 13.23 -1.41
CA THR A 223 8.16 13.10 -2.77
C THR A 223 8.74 14.42 -3.27
N GLN A 224 8.14 15.56 -2.94
CA GLN A 224 8.68 16.88 -3.30
C GLN A 224 10.00 17.17 -2.59
N GLU A 225 10.14 16.82 -1.31
CA GLU A 225 11.42 16.94 -0.61
C GLU A 225 12.49 16.02 -1.21
N LEU A 226 12.13 14.80 -1.64
CA LEU A 226 13.05 13.93 -2.39
C LEU A 226 13.51 14.58 -3.69
N ILE A 227 12.58 15.15 -4.47
CA ILE A 227 12.86 15.86 -5.73
C ILE A 227 13.80 17.04 -5.46
N LYS A 228 13.53 17.87 -4.45
CA LYS A 228 14.40 18.99 -4.05
C LYS A 228 15.77 18.53 -3.58
N SER A 229 15.88 17.40 -2.87
CA SER A 229 17.16 16.84 -2.46
C SER A 229 18.03 16.43 -3.64
N LEU A 230 17.42 15.92 -4.72
CA LEU A 230 18.15 15.61 -5.95
C LEU A 230 18.65 16.88 -6.64
N GLU A 231 17.86 17.95 -6.69
CA GLU A 231 18.27 19.23 -7.27
C GLU A 231 19.38 19.90 -6.43
N THR A 232 19.16 20.05 -5.12
CA THR A 232 20.01 20.86 -4.23
C THR A 232 21.17 20.11 -3.58
N ASP A 233 21.20 18.77 -3.68
CA ASP A 233 22.06 17.88 -2.88
C ASP A 233 21.89 18.02 -1.36
N ASN A 234 20.82 18.65 -0.90
CA ASN A 234 20.49 18.75 0.51
C ASN A 234 19.43 17.71 0.89
N TRP A 235 19.88 16.62 1.52
CA TRP A 235 19.05 15.47 1.87
C TRP A 235 18.37 15.58 3.23
N ARG A 236 18.82 16.48 4.10
CA ARG A 236 18.29 16.59 5.47
C ARG A 236 16.77 16.85 5.50
N PRO A 237 16.20 17.75 4.67
CA PRO A 237 14.75 17.98 4.65
C PRO A 237 13.94 16.71 4.32
N PHE A 238 14.38 15.92 3.33
CA PHE A 238 13.75 14.67 2.96
C PHE A 238 13.75 13.65 4.10
N PHE A 239 14.91 13.42 4.74
CA PHE A 239 15.00 12.50 5.88
C PHE A 239 14.11 12.96 7.06
N VAL A 240 14.08 14.26 7.36
CA VAL A 240 13.18 14.78 8.42
C VAL A 240 11.71 14.59 8.06
N LYS A 241 11.30 14.86 6.80
CA LYS A 241 9.90 14.72 6.40
C LYS A 241 9.46 13.26 6.33
N ILE A 242 10.30 12.34 5.87
CA ILE A 242 9.93 10.91 5.78
C ILE A 242 9.77 10.26 7.16
N GLU A 243 10.28 10.87 8.23
CA GLU A 243 10.02 10.45 9.61
C GLU A 243 8.53 10.49 9.97
N THR A 244 7.76 11.39 9.37
CA THR A 244 6.32 11.53 9.60
C THR A 244 5.46 10.66 8.67
N PHE A 245 6.10 9.87 7.79
CA PHE A 245 5.42 9.17 6.71
C PHE A 245 4.37 8.18 7.19
N THR A 246 4.63 7.50 8.30
CA THR A 246 3.67 6.57 8.92
C THR A 246 3.62 6.74 10.42
N ALA A 247 2.46 6.46 11.00
CA ALA A 247 2.37 6.25 12.44
C ALA A 247 3.26 5.06 12.84
N GLY A 248 4.14 5.27 13.82
CA GLY A 248 5.06 4.22 14.29
C GLY A 248 6.30 4.00 13.42
N LYS A 249 6.58 4.89 12.44
CA LYS A 249 7.87 4.89 11.71
C LYS A 249 8.18 3.55 11.02
N VAL A 250 7.19 2.93 10.38
CA VAL A 250 7.31 1.55 9.88
C VAL A 250 8.24 1.46 8.67
N ALA A 251 9.27 0.60 8.76
CA ALA A 251 10.28 0.46 7.72
C ALA A 251 9.74 -0.11 6.40
N THR A 252 8.81 -1.08 6.46
CA THR A 252 8.20 -1.67 5.25
C THR A 252 7.44 -0.64 4.42
N ALA A 253 6.85 0.37 5.05
CA ALA A 253 6.19 1.46 4.35
C ALA A 253 7.17 2.27 3.51
N VAL A 254 8.34 2.61 4.07
CA VAL A 254 9.40 3.32 3.33
C VAL A 254 9.95 2.47 2.19
N THR A 255 10.09 1.15 2.36
CA THR A 255 10.47 0.24 1.26
C THR A 255 9.40 0.21 0.16
N ALA A 256 8.12 0.12 0.52
CA ALA A 256 7.01 0.17 -0.44
C ALA A 256 6.94 1.51 -1.17
N PHE A 257 7.25 2.62 -0.49
CA PHE A 257 7.37 3.94 -1.10
C PHE A 257 8.45 3.96 -2.17
N ALA A 258 9.66 3.44 -1.87
CA ALA A 258 10.70 3.30 -2.87
C ALA A 258 10.25 2.46 -4.06
N PHE A 259 9.59 1.32 -3.84
CA PHE A 259 9.12 0.46 -4.94
C PHE A 259 8.09 1.16 -5.82
N SER A 260 7.17 1.94 -5.22
CA SER A 260 6.20 2.74 -5.96
C SER A 260 6.86 3.78 -6.88
N ILE A 261 8.01 4.33 -6.46
CA ILE A 261 8.80 5.25 -7.29
C ILE A 261 9.47 4.50 -8.44
N LEU A 262 10.11 3.37 -8.13
CA LEU A 262 10.93 2.60 -9.09
C LEU A 262 10.13 2.05 -10.27
N ILE A 263 8.84 1.77 -10.08
CA ILE A 263 7.92 1.35 -11.14
C ILE A 263 7.19 2.54 -11.79
N GLY A 264 7.02 3.65 -11.05
CA GLY A 264 6.22 4.79 -11.50
C GLY A 264 6.87 5.65 -12.57
N VAL A 265 8.20 5.63 -12.69
CA VAL A 265 8.94 6.42 -13.69
C VAL A 265 10.13 5.64 -14.27
N PRO A 266 10.53 5.90 -15.53
CA PRO A 266 11.65 5.22 -16.16
C PRO A 266 12.98 5.68 -15.54
N LEU A 267 13.56 4.81 -14.72
CA LEU A 267 14.80 5.07 -13.98
C LEU A 267 15.96 4.19 -14.47
N GLY A 268 17.19 4.66 -14.29
CA GLY A 268 18.40 3.89 -14.55
C GLY A 268 18.90 3.15 -13.31
N ILE A 269 19.92 2.30 -13.47
CA ILE A 269 20.51 1.52 -12.36
C ILE A 269 21.06 2.40 -11.23
N VAL A 270 21.62 3.56 -11.56
CA VAL A 270 22.11 4.54 -10.57
C VAL A 270 20.95 5.12 -9.76
N SER A 271 19.86 5.47 -10.44
CA SER A 271 18.65 5.97 -9.79
C SER A 271 18.05 4.92 -8.84
N PHE A 272 18.02 3.66 -9.29
CA PHE A 272 17.65 2.53 -8.45
C PHE A 272 18.54 2.43 -7.21
N ALA A 273 19.87 2.49 -7.39
CA ALA A 273 20.83 2.44 -6.28
C ALA A 273 20.60 3.56 -5.26
N VAL A 274 20.40 4.80 -5.73
CA VAL A 274 20.19 5.98 -4.87
C VAL A 274 18.89 5.89 -4.09
N ILE A 275 17.79 5.51 -4.74
CA ILE A 275 16.50 5.32 -4.07
C ILE A 275 16.60 4.21 -3.03
N MET A 276 17.19 3.07 -3.38
CA MET A 276 17.41 1.98 -2.43
C MET A 276 18.35 2.40 -1.30
N ALA A 277 19.35 3.24 -1.56
CA ALA A 277 20.22 3.77 -0.51
C ALA A 277 19.47 4.63 0.50
N THR A 278 18.45 5.39 0.09
CA THR A 278 17.59 6.11 1.05
C THR A 278 16.86 5.14 1.99
N VAL A 279 16.35 4.03 1.47
CA VAL A 279 15.70 2.99 2.30
C VAL A 279 16.71 2.32 3.22
N GLY A 280 17.90 1.97 2.72
CA GLY A 280 18.93 1.32 3.51
C GLY A 280 19.39 2.24 4.64
N ALA A 281 19.56 3.52 4.32
CA ALA A 281 19.81 4.58 5.29
C ALA A 281 18.71 4.70 6.32
N LEU A 282 17.44 4.50 5.99
CA LEU A 282 16.36 4.56 6.97
C LEU A 282 16.22 3.28 7.79
N VAL A 283 16.66 2.13 7.28
CA VAL A 283 16.43 0.82 7.92
C VAL A 283 17.67 0.28 8.67
N ASN A 284 18.81 0.08 7.99
CA ASN A 284 20.08 -0.34 8.61
C ASN A 284 21.27 -0.31 7.63
N ASP A 285 22.49 -0.31 8.18
CA ASP A 285 23.73 -0.28 7.39
C ASP A 285 23.99 -1.55 6.58
N LYS A 286 23.48 -2.71 7.03
CA LYS A 286 23.59 -3.98 6.29
C LYS A 286 22.95 -3.84 4.89
N LEU A 287 21.83 -3.15 4.79
CA LEU A 287 21.15 -2.90 3.52
C LEU A 287 21.94 -1.95 2.61
N ILE A 288 22.51 -0.87 3.14
CA ILE A 288 23.39 0.04 2.37
C ILE A 288 24.58 -0.71 1.80
N ASN A 289 25.27 -1.50 2.63
CA ASN A 289 26.48 -2.20 2.23
C ASN A 289 26.21 -3.24 1.13
N LYS A 290 25.00 -3.80 1.10
CA LYS A 290 24.56 -4.72 0.03
C LYS A 290 24.37 -4.03 -1.32
N ILE A 291 24.22 -2.70 -1.39
CA ILE A 291 23.92 -2.01 -2.65
C ILE A 291 25.12 -2.08 -3.60
N ASN A 292 26.31 -1.69 -3.15
CA ASN A 292 27.51 -1.71 -4.01
C ASN A 292 27.84 -3.14 -4.45
N ALA A 293 27.82 -4.10 -3.51
CA ALA A 293 28.05 -5.50 -3.80
C ALA A 293 26.98 -6.12 -4.73
N GLY A 294 25.72 -5.72 -4.55
CA GLY A 294 24.58 -6.22 -5.31
C GLY A 294 24.48 -5.64 -6.71
N LEU A 295 24.96 -4.41 -6.93
CA LEU A 295 24.80 -3.72 -8.21
C LEU A 295 26.09 -3.70 -9.05
N GLY A 296 27.24 -4.10 -8.49
CA GLY A 296 28.51 -4.10 -9.21
C GLY A 296 28.99 -2.69 -9.56
N ILE A 297 28.62 -1.71 -8.73
CA ILE A 297 28.96 -0.28 -8.88
C ILE A 297 29.88 0.19 -7.77
#